data_AF-A0ABC9AE78-F1
#
_entry.id   AF-A0ABC9AE78-F1
#
_cell.length_a   1.000
_cell.length_b   1.000
_cell.length_c   1.000
_cell.angle_alpha   90.00
_cell.angle_beta   90.00
_cell.angle_gamma   90.00
#
_symmetry.space_group_name_H-M   'P 1'
#
loop_
_entity.id
_entity.type
_entity.pdbx_description
1 polymer ?
#
loop_
_entity_poly.entity_id
_entity_poly.type
_entity_poly.pdbx_seq_one_letter_code
_entity_poly.pdbx_strand_id
1 'polypeptide(L)'
;MAATRCFRGDRAALTALRLRRIISFLRRHGLYDTAHDLERHTGAFFDAAHFRRLLRHLRWADASSYALGFVTAGHCSREADVLIVRILTLRVMAEFAAGRTRGVDALFQRLDASLDSQPGGQHLRRVLLSMRSDRARASRLYHRITTLHLRSCLRLVAGSWVVGVQDASEE
;
A
#
# COMPACT_ATOMS: atom_id res chain seq x y z
N MET A 1 25.97 4.88 -11.37
CA MET A 1 24.66 5.28 -10.80
C MET A 1 23.95 4.01 -10.32
N ALA A 2 24.02 3.73 -9.02
CA ALA A 2 23.51 2.49 -8.44
C ALA A 2 22.00 2.60 -8.19
N ALA A 3 21.24 1.59 -8.62
CA ALA A 3 19.81 1.50 -8.38
C ALA A 3 19.53 1.43 -6.87
N THR A 4 18.96 2.49 -6.32
CA THR A 4 18.42 2.57 -4.95
C THR A 4 17.26 1.58 -4.83
N ARG A 5 17.51 0.44 -4.19
CA ARG A 5 16.49 -0.58 -3.93
C ARG A 5 15.59 -0.10 -2.79
N CYS A 6 14.31 0.07 -3.10
CA CYS A 6 13.26 0.52 -2.18
C CYS A 6 12.79 -0.54 -1.18
N PHE A 7 13.27 -1.78 -1.33
CA PHE A 7 12.93 -2.87 -0.45
C PHE A 7 13.93 -2.92 0.68
N ARG A 8 13.45 -3.20 1.91
CA ARG A 8 14.24 -3.48 3.12
C ARG A 8 15.37 -4.45 2.79
N GLY A 9 16.49 -3.90 2.35
CA GLY A 9 17.48 -4.57 1.50
C GLY A 9 18.80 -4.81 2.19
N ASP A 10 18.84 -4.65 3.51
CA ASP A 10 19.99 -4.97 4.34
C ASP A 10 19.90 -6.40 4.91
N ARG A 11 19.30 -7.30 4.13
CA ARG A 11 19.39 -8.75 4.37
C ARG A 11 20.32 -9.32 3.33
N ALA A 12 21.36 -10.03 3.79
CA ALA A 12 22.27 -10.77 2.92
C ALA A 12 21.48 -11.47 1.80
N ALA A 13 21.87 -11.30 0.54
CA ALA A 13 21.10 -11.73 -0.63
C ALA A 13 20.60 -13.18 -0.55
N LEU A 14 21.36 -14.05 0.13
CA LEU A 14 21.00 -15.44 0.44
C LEU A 14 19.70 -15.55 1.27
N THR A 15 19.51 -14.70 2.27
CA THR A 15 18.29 -14.68 3.09
C THR A 15 17.08 -14.30 2.24
N ALA A 16 17.20 -13.32 1.35
CA ALA A 16 16.12 -12.95 0.44
C ALA A 16 15.74 -14.09 -0.53
N LEU A 17 16.74 -14.79 -1.09
CA LEU A 17 16.51 -15.96 -1.95
C LEU A 17 15.83 -17.11 -1.19
N ARG A 18 16.27 -17.40 0.04
CA ARG A 18 15.64 -18.41 0.90
C ARG A 18 14.18 -18.08 1.20
N LEU A 19 13.90 -16.81 1.54
CA LEU A 19 12.54 -16.34 1.78
C LEU A 19 11.64 -16.50 0.54
N ARG A 20 12.14 -16.15 -0.65
CA ARG A 20 11.40 -16.36 -1.91
C ARG A 20 11.09 -17.84 -2.17
N ARG A 21 12.03 -18.73 -1.86
CA ARG A 21 11.82 -20.18 -1.99
C ARG A 21 10.75 -20.69 -1.03
N ILE A 22 10.75 -20.22 0.22
CA ILE A 22 9.72 -20.54 1.22
C ILE A 22 8.35 -20.01 0.76
N ILE A 23 8.26 -18.74 0.32
CA ILE A 23 7.03 -18.15 -0.20
C ILE A 23 6.49 -18.97 -1.38
N SER A 24 7.36 -19.39 -2.29
CA SER A 24 6.98 -20.22 -3.44
C SER A 24 6.50 -21.62 -3.01
N PHE A 25 7.11 -22.20 -1.98
CA PHE A 25 6.65 -23.45 -1.37
C PHE A 25 5.24 -23.29 -0.79
N LEU A 26 5.01 -22.27 0.06
CA LEU A 26 3.71 -22.00 0.67
C LEU A 26 2.60 -21.86 -0.38
N ARG A 27 2.85 -21.10 -1.46
CA ARG A 27 1.90 -20.90 -2.56
C ARG A 27 1.56 -22.19 -3.30
N ARG A 28 2.56 -23.05 -3.57
CA ARG A 28 2.34 -24.34 -4.24
C ARG A 28 1.50 -25.29 -3.40
N HIS A 29 1.52 -25.16 -2.08
CA HIS A 29 0.71 -25.93 -1.16
C HIS A 29 -0.62 -25.24 -0.76
N GLY A 30 -1.00 -24.14 -1.43
CA GLY A 30 -2.26 -23.45 -1.18
C GLY A 30 -2.30 -22.57 0.09
N LEU A 31 -1.16 -22.38 0.77
CA LEU A 31 -1.04 -21.60 2.01
C LEU A 31 -0.84 -20.11 1.70
N TYR A 32 -1.80 -19.50 0.99
CA TYR A 32 -1.67 -18.13 0.48
C TYR A 32 -1.65 -17.08 1.58
N ASP A 33 -2.49 -17.21 2.62
CA ASP A 33 -2.53 -16.23 3.71
C ASP A 33 -1.19 -16.16 4.44
N THR A 34 -0.60 -17.32 4.76
CA THR A 34 0.73 -17.43 5.36
C THR A 34 1.81 -16.86 4.43
N ALA A 35 1.71 -17.10 3.12
CA ALA A 35 2.64 -16.54 2.15
C ALA A 35 2.58 -15.00 2.13
N HIS A 36 1.38 -14.42 2.09
CA HIS A 36 1.18 -12.97 2.07
C HIS A 36 1.56 -12.30 3.40
N ASP A 37 1.33 -12.97 4.53
CA ASP A 37 1.82 -12.51 5.82
C ASP A 37 3.34 -12.51 5.86
N LEU A 38 4.00 -13.57 5.36
CA LEU A 38 5.46 -13.63 5.30
C LEU A 38 6.03 -12.55 4.38
N GLU A 39 5.43 -12.33 3.22
CA GLU A 39 5.78 -11.25 2.29
C GLU A 39 5.75 -9.88 2.98
N ARG A 40 4.64 -9.56 3.64
CA ARG A 40 4.44 -8.30 4.36
C ARG A 40 5.45 -8.11 5.49
N HIS A 41 5.68 -9.12 6.32
CA HIS A 41 6.58 -9.00 7.47
C HIS A 41 8.05 -8.91 7.06
N THR A 42 8.41 -9.61 5.97
CA THR A 42 9.80 -9.70 5.54
C THR A 42 10.19 -8.62 4.55
N GLY A 43 9.22 -8.06 3.81
CA GLY A 43 9.48 -7.13 2.71
C GLY A 43 10.24 -7.78 1.54
N ALA A 44 10.35 -9.10 1.49
CA ALA A 44 11.25 -9.81 0.57
C ALA A 44 10.71 -9.94 -0.86
N PHE A 45 9.38 -9.90 -1.00
CA PHE A 45 8.69 -10.02 -2.28
C PHE A 45 7.31 -9.35 -2.19
N PHE A 46 7.00 -8.48 -3.15
CA PHE A 46 5.70 -7.82 -3.23
C PHE A 46 4.82 -8.48 -4.28
N ASP A 47 3.73 -9.10 -3.90
CA ASP A 47 2.77 -9.67 -4.84
C ASP A 47 1.81 -8.60 -5.36
N ALA A 48 2.11 -8.08 -6.55
CA ALA A 48 1.26 -7.10 -7.21
C ALA A 48 -0.16 -7.64 -7.53
N ALA A 49 -0.31 -8.92 -7.81
CA ALA A 49 -1.63 -9.51 -8.10
C ALA A 49 -2.47 -9.61 -6.83
N HIS A 50 -1.89 -10.05 -5.71
CA HIS A 50 -2.52 -10.02 -4.40
C HIS A 50 -2.92 -8.60 -4.01
N PHE A 51 -2.00 -7.66 -4.14
CA PHE A 51 -2.26 -6.27 -3.80
C PHE A 51 -3.40 -5.68 -4.67
N ARG A 52 -3.43 -5.97 -5.97
CA ARG A 52 -4.55 -5.60 -6.86
C ARG A 52 -5.87 -6.21 -6.43
N ARG A 53 -5.90 -7.46 -5.94
CA ARG A 53 -7.11 -8.08 -5.39
C ARG A 53 -7.60 -7.32 -4.16
N LEU A 54 -6.71 -7.00 -3.21
CA LEU A 54 -7.07 -6.20 -2.04
C LEU A 54 -7.70 -4.86 -2.43
N LEU A 55 -7.09 -4.15 -3.39
CA LEU A 55 -7.61 -2.88 -3.91
C LEU A 55 -8.99 -3.03 -4.57
N ARG A 56 -9.19 -4.05 -5.42
CA ARG A 56 -10.47 -4.30 -6.10
C ARG A 56 -11.61 -4.61 -5.14
N HIS A 57 -11.30 -5.32 -4.05
CA HIS A 57 -12.27 -5.62 -2.99
C HIS A 57 -12.39 -4.52 -1.93
N LEU A 58 -11.78 -3.35 -2.16
CA LEU A 58 -11.79 -2.20 -1.24
C LEU A 58 -11.33 -2.56 0.18
N ARG A 59 -10.46 -3.58 0.31
CA ARG A 59 -9.90 -4.03 1.59
C ARG A 59 -8.78 -3.09 2.03
N TRP A 60 -9.13 -1.82 2.31
CA TRP A 60 -8.15 -0.76 2.56
C TRP A 60 -7.27 -1.02 3.77
N ALA A 61 -7.80 -1.67 4.81
CA ALA A 61 -7.04 -2.05 5.99
C ALA A 61 -5.86 -2.94 5.57
N ASP A 62 -6.18 -4.04 4.90
CA ASP A 62 -5.23 -5.04 4.47
C ASP A 62 -4.28 -4.49 3.42
N ALA A 63 -4.79 -3.70 2.47
CA ALA A 63 -3.97 -3.06 1.45
C ALA A 63 -2.93 -2.10 2.06
N SER A 64 -3.36 -1.21 2.97
CA SER A 64 -2.43 -0.28 3.64
C SER A 64 -1.39 -1.02 4.48
N SER A 65 -1.84 -2.04 5.20
CA SER A 65 -1.03 -2.89 6.06
C SER A 65 0.01 -3.69 5.28
N TYR A 66 -0.39 -4.26 4.14
CA TYR A 66 0.49 -4.97 3.21
C TYR A 66 1.53 -4.02 2.61
N ALA A 67 1.09 -2.91 2.03
CA ALA A 67 1.98 -1.94 1.38
C ALA A 67 3.03 -1.38 2.36
N LEU A 68 2.63 -1.02 3.58
CA LEU A 68 3.54 -0.51 4.62
C LEU A 68 4.64 -1.51 5.01
N GLY A 69 4.46 -2.81 4.81
CA GLY A 69 5.49 -3.83 5.05
C GLY A 69 6.73 -3.70 4.15
N PHE A 70 6.60 -2.97 3.04
CA PHE A 70 7.65 -2.80 2.03
C PHE A 70 8.31 -1.42 2.08
N VAL A 71 7.81 -0.50 2.91
CA VAL A 71 8.26 0.89 2.97
C VAL A 71 9.29 1.04 4.07
N THR A 72 10.53 1.35 3.70
CA THR A 72 11.53 1.90 4.62
C THR A 72 11.62 3.40 4.45
N ALA A 73 11.48 4.15 5.54
CA ALA A 73 11.61 5.60 5.53
C ALA A 73 12.93 6.02 4.87
N GLY A 74 12.87 6.92 3.89
CA GLY A 74 14.05 7.52 3.25
C GLY A 74 14.65 6.76 2.05
N HIS A 75 14.12 5.61 1.64
CA HIS A 75 14.71 4.81 0.55
C HIS A 75 13.72 4.39 -0.56
N CYS A 76 12.49 4.90 -0.56
CA CYS A 76 11.47 4.54 -1.53
C CYS A 76 11.52 5.43 -2.79
N SER A 77 11.07 4.90 -3.94
CA SER A 77 10.90 5.70 -5.14
C SER A 77 9.73 6.66 -4.96
N ARG A 78 9.72 7.75 -5.75
CA ARG A 78 8.62 8.72 -5.73
C ARG A 78 7.26 8.06 -5.99
N GLU A 79 7.21 7.07 -6.87
CA GLU A 79 5.99 6.32 -7.20
C GLU A 79 5.50 5.49 -6.02
N ALA A 80 6.42 4.86 -5.28
CA ALA A 80 6.08 4.13 -4.06
C ALA A 80 5.52 5.07 -2.99
N ASP A 81 6.16 6.22 -2.76
CA ASP A 81 5.66 7.24 -1.82
C ASP A 81 4.25 7.73 -2.21
N VAL A 82 4.04 8.03 -3.50
CA VAL A 82 2.72 8.42 -4.02
C VAL A 82 1.68 7.31 -3.83
N LEU A 83 2.05 6.05 -4.09
CA LEU A 83 1.16 4.91 -3.90
C LEU A 83 0.76 4.76 -2.43
N ILE A 84 1.72 4.85 -1.51
CA ILE A 84 1.50 4.74 -0.06
C ILE A 84 0.57 5.84 0.41
N VAL A 85 0.89 7.11 0.13
CA VAL A 85 0.07 8.26 0.55
C VAL A 85 -1.37 8.10 0.06
N ARG A 86 -1.57 7.62 -1.17
CA ARG A 86 -2.91 7.39 -1.73
C ARG A 86 -3.67 6.26 -1.04
N ILE A 87 -3.01 5.13 -0.78
CA ILE A 87 -3.63 4.01 -0.06
C ILE A 87 -4.00 4.41 1.36
N LEU A 88 -3.11 5.14 2.05
CA LEU A 88 -3.38 5.66 3.39
C LEU A 88 -4.53 6.65 3.40
N THR A 89 -4.60 7.53 2.40
CA THR A 89 -5.72 8.45 2.20
C THR A 89 -7.03 7.69 2.06
N LEU A 90 -7.10 6.69 1.17
CA LEU A 90 -8.28 5.86 0.97
C LEU A 90 -8.68 5.09 2.24
N ARG A 91 -7.70 4.58 2.98
CA ARG A 91 -7.91 3.92 4.27
C ARG A 91 -8.55 4.85 5.30
N VAL A 92 -7.99 6.04 5.49
CA VAL A 92 -8.53 7.05 6.42
C VAL A 92 -9.93 7.49 6.00
N MET A 93 -10.13 7.77 4.72
CA MET A 93 -11.44 8.16 4.19
C MET A 93 -12.53 7.10 4.42
N ALA A 94 -12.20 5.82 4.21
CA ALA A 94 -13.12 4.71 4.43
C ALA A 94 -13.52 4.57 5.90
N GLU A 95 -12.57 4.77 6.82
CA GLU A 95 -12.82 4.70 8.25
C GLU A 95 -13.62 5.90 8.76
N PHE A 96 -13.39 7.10 8.21
CA PHE A 96 -14.26 8.26 8.45
C PHE A 96 -15.69 8.04 7.94
N ALA A 97 -15.85 7.51 6.72
CA ALA A 97 -17.17 7.17 6.18
C ALA A 97 -17.90 6.13 7.06
N ALA A 98 -17.17 5.16 7.60
CA ALA A 98 -17.68 4.17 8.55
C ALA A 98 -17.95 4.72 9.96
N GLY A 99 -17.54 5.96 10.27
CA GLY A 99 -17.67 6.57 11.60
C GLY A 99 -16.63 6.11 12.62
N ARG A 100 -15.56 5.41 12.19
CA ARG A 100 -14.52 4.83 13.05
C ARG A 100 -13.29 5.73 13.14
N THR A 101 -13.48 6.99 13.54
CA THR A 101 -12.43 8.02 13.56
C THR A 101 -11.27 7.67 14.51
N ARG A 102 -11.58 7.28 15.76
CA ARG A 102 -10.56 6.97 16.79
C ARG A 102 -9.62 5.84 16.40
N GLY A 103 -10.13 4.84 15.67
CA GLY A 103 -9.33 3.67 15.24
C GLY A 103 -8.26 3.98 14.20
N VAL A 104 -8.32 5.16 13.57
CA VAL A 104 -7.34 5.59 12.56
C VAL A 104 -6.56 6.83 12.96
N ASP A 105 -6.66 7.31 14.19
CA ASP A 105 -6.01 8.58 14.59
C ASP A 105 -4.49 8.55 14.43
N ALA A 106 -3.83 7.47 14.85
CA ALA A 106 -2.39 7.30 14.67
C ALA A 106 -2.00 7.24 13.18
N LEU A 107 -2.82 6.59 12.35
CA LEU A 107 -2.59 6.51 10.92
C LEU A 107 -2.81 7.88 10.25
N PHE A 108 -3.83 8.61 10.69
CA PHE A 108 -4.12 9.96 10.23
C PHE A 108 -2.98 10.90 10.58
N GLN A 109 -2.43 10.86 11.80
CA GLN A 109 -1.26 11.68 12.17
C GLN A 109 -0.04 11.37 11.30
N ARG A 110 0.24 10.08 11.04
CA ARG A 110 1.33 9.67 10.15
C ARG A 110 1.12 10.16 8.72
N LEU A 111 -0.11 10.05 8.20
CA LEU A 111 -0.47 10.60 6.89
C LEU A 111 -0.30 12.12 6.89
N ASP A 112 -0.80 12.80 7.92
CA ASP A 112 -0.81 14.27 8.01
C ASP A 112 0.60 14.85 7.97
N ALA A 113 1.56 14.23 8.66
CA ALA A 113 2.97 14.59 8.59
C ALA A 113 3.56 14.41 7.17
N SER A 114 3.11 13.39 6.42
CA SER A 114 3.57 13.16 5.05
C SER A 114 2.95 14.12 4.03
N LEU A 115 1.83 14.78 4.36
CA LEU A 115 1.15 15.71 3.46
C LEU A 115 1.90 17.02 3.27
N ASP A 116 2.71 17.44 4.24
CA ASP A 116 3.48 18.70 4.15
C ASP A 116 4.51 18.66 3.01
N SER A 117 4.98 17.48 2.63
CA SER A 117 5.94 17.28 1.53
C SER A 117 5.27 17.02 0.16
N GLN A 118 3.93 17.01 0.09
CA GLN A 118 3.20 16.60 -1.13
C GLN A 118 2.52 17.79 -1.82
N PRO A 119 2.59 17.90 -3.16
CA PRO A 119 1.80 18.86 -3.91
C PRO A 119 0.31 18.68 -3.64
N GLY A 120 -0.37 19.74 -3.18
CA GLY A 120 -1.79 19.69 -2.83
C GLY A 120 -2.11 19.06 -1.47
N GLY A 121 -1.10 18.74 -0.64
CA GLY A 121 -1.29 18.15 0.68
C GLY A 121 -2.20 18.98 1.60
N GLN A 122 -2.08 20.31 1.58
CA GLN A 122 -2.94 21.21 2.36
C GLN A 122 -4.42 21.14 1.95
N HIS A 123 -4.72 20.92 0.67
CA HIS A 123 -6.09 20.72 0.22
C HIS A 123 -6.63 19.38 0.74
N LEU A 124 -5.82 18.31 0.63
CA LEU A 124 -6.19 17.00 1.13
C LEU A 124 -6.39 16.98 2.65
N ARG A 125 -5.51 17.63 3.42
CA ARG A 125 -5.63 17.82 4.87
C ARG A 125 -6.98 18.44 5.23
N ARG A 126 -7.36 19.55 4.58
CA ARG A 126 -8.66 20.21 4.79
C ARG A 126 -9.84 19.29 4.48
N VAL A 127 -9.77 18.53 3.39
CA VAL A 127 -10.82 17.55 3.03
C VAL A 127 -10.95 16.49 4.12
N LEU A 128 -9.83 15.87 4.55
CA LEU A 128 -9.83 14.83 5.57
C LEU A 128 -10.36 15.35 6.92
N LEU A 129 -9.96 16.55 7.34
CA LEU A 129 -10.49 17.18 8.56
C LEU A 129 -12.00 17.41 8.46
N SER A 130 -12.50 17.89 7.31
CA SER A 130 -13.94 18.07 7.08
C SER A 130 -14.74 16.76 7.09
N MET A 131 -14.12 15.65 6.65
CA MET A 131 -14.72 14.32 6.72
C MET A 131 -14.72 13.80 8.16
N ARG A 132 -13.67 14.09 8.94
CA ARG A 132 -13.57 13.68 10.34
C ARG A 132 -14.67 14.32 11.21
N SER A 133 -15.07 15.55 10.89
CA SER A 133 -16.10 16.29 11.63
C SER A 133 -17.54 15.96 11.22
N ASP A 134 -17.77 15.49 9.98
CA ASP A 134 -19.11 15.23 9.43
C ASP A 134 -19.16 13.88 8.70
N ARG A 135 -19.82 12.90 9.34
CA ARG A 135 -19.97 11.53 8.82
C ARG A 135 -20.76 11.45 7.52
N ALA A 136 -21.80 12.27 7.36
CA ALA A 136 -22.64 12.25 6.16
C ALA A 136 -21.85 12.78 4.96
N ARG A 137 -21.09 13.87 5.19
CA ARG A 137 -20.13 14.38 4.21
C ARG A 137 -19.03 13.37 3.92
N ALA A 138 -18.48 12.69 4.93
CA ALA A 138 -17.46 11.66 4.75
C ALA A 138 -17.94 10.53 3.83
N SER A 139 -19.15 10.02 4.07
CA SER A 139 -19.73 8.95 3.24
C SER A 139 -19.89 9.39 1.79
N ARG A 140 -20.45 10.58 1.54
CA ARG A 140 -20.61 11.13 0.17
C ARG A 140 -19.27 11.32 -0.54
N LEU A 141 -18.29 11.92 0.13
CA LEU A 141 -16.97 12.17 -0.44
C LEU A 141 -16.22 10.87 -0.72
N TYR A 142 -16.28 9.89 0.19
CA TYR A 142 -15.69 8.57 -0.01
C TYR A 142 -16.22 7.91 -1.28
N HIS A 143 -17.53 7.80 -1.46
CA HIS A 143 -18.10 7.17 -2.66
C HIS A 143 -17.74 7.92 -3.96
N ARG A 144 -17.70 9.25 -3.93
CA ARG A 144 -17.34 10.07 -5.09
C ARG A 144 -15.86 9.92 -5.50
N ILE A 145 -14.97 9.82 -4.54
CA ILE A 145 -13.50 9.92 -4.74
C ILE A 145 -12.87 8.54 -4.96
N THR A 146 -13.42 7.49 -4.34
CA THR A 146 -12.83 6.15 -4.30
C THR A 146 -12.57 5.56 -5.67
N THR A 147 -13.51 5.68 -6.62
CA THR A 147 -13.37 5.08 -7.96
C THR A 147 -12.21 5.68 -8.75
N LEU A 148 -12.02 7.01 -8.68
CA LEU A 148 -10.92 7.70 -9.35
C LEU A 148 -9.56 7.29 -8.75
N HIS A 149 -9.47 7.26 -7.42
CA HIS A 149 -8.23 6.95 -6.72
C HIS A 149 -7.86 5.48 -6.82
N LEU A 150 -8.84 4.57 -6.80
CA LEU A 150 -8.64 3.14 -7.05
C LEU A 150 -8.03 2.90 -8.43
N ARG A 151 -8.59 3.51 -9.49
CA ARG A 151 -8.02 3.41 -10.85
C ARG A 151 -6.58 3.90 -10.89
N SER A 152 -6.29 5.01 -10.20
CA SER A 152 -4.95 5.56 -10.14
C SER A 152 -3.97 4.63 -9.40
N CYS A 153 -4.37 4.03 -8.27
CA CYS A 153 -3.57 3.04 -7.56
C CYS A 153 -3.32 1.79 -8.42
N LEU A 154 -4.35 1.28 -9.10
CA LEU A 154 -4.21 0.14 -10.00
C LEU A 154 -3.25 0.42 -11.16
N ARG A 155 -3.23 1.65 -11.70
CA ARG A 155 -2.25 2.06 -12.73
C ARG A 155 -0.83 2.12 -12.18
N LEU A 156 -0.62 2.66 -10.98
CA LEU A 156 0.70 2.68 -10.34
C LEU A 156 1.23 1.26 -10.09
N VAL A 157 0.36 0.32 -9.74
CA VAL A 157 0.74 -1.09 -9.54
C VAL A 157 0.94 -1.83 -10.87
N ALA A 158 0.20 -1.46 -11.92
CA ALA A 158 0.32 -2.07 -13.25
C ALA A 158 1.53 -1.52 -14.04
N GLY A 159 1.96 -0.29 -13.77
CA GLY A 159 3.19 0.30 -14.29
C GLY A 159 4.42 -0.32 -13.65
N SER A 160 4.71 -1.59 -13.94
CA SER A 160 6.06 -2.19 -14.06
C SER A 160 7.14 -1.93 -12.98
N TRP A 161 6.86 -1.55 -11.73
CA TRP A 161 7.95 -1.20 -10.81
C TRP A 161 7.90 -1.79 -9.40
N VAL A 162 6.97 -2.69 -9.08
CA VAL A 162 6.98 -3.31 -7.74
C VAL A 162 7.66 -4.68 -7.69
N VAL A 163 7.94 -5.33 -8.82
CA VAL A 163 8.81 -6.52 -8.86
C VAL A 163 9.44 -6.63 -10.24
N GLY A 164 10.72 -7.01 -10.30
CA GLY A 164 11.26 -7.68 -11.48
C GLY A 164 10.40 -8.91 -11.79
N VAL A 165 9.49 -8.73 -12.73
CA VAL A 165 8.86 -9.83 -13.44
C VAL A 165 9.99 -10.45 -14.26
N GLN A 166 10.61 -11.49 -13.71
CA GLN A 166 11.10 -12.55 -14.60
C GLN A 166 9.85 -13.29 -15.00
N ASP A 167 9.44 -13.05 -16.25
CA ASP A 167 8.59 -13.96 -16.98
C ASP A 167 9.22 -15.36 -16.84
N ALA A 168 8.60 -16.19 -16.00
CA ALA A 168 8.65 -17.62 -16.20
C ALA A 168 7.71 -17.91 -17.36
N SER A 169 8.13 -17.53 -18.57
CA SER A 169 7.65 -18.15 -19.79
C SER A 169 8.32 -19.52 -19.86
N GLU A 170 7.44 -20.52 -19.83
CA GLU A 170 7.69 -21.91 -20.17
C GLU A 170 8.60 -22.02 -21.40
N GLU A 171 9.73 -22.70 -21.22
CA GLU A 171 10.22 -23.81 -22.04
C GLU A 171 11.24 -24.63 -21.22
#